data_AF-A0A7L1MY08-F1
#
_entry.id   AF-A0A7L1MY08-F1
#
_cell.length_a   1.000
_cell.length_b   1.000
_cell.length_c   1.000
_cell.angle_alpha   90.00
_cell.angle_beta   90.00
_cell.angle_gamma   90.00
#
_symmetry.space_group_name_H-M   'P 1'
#
loop_
_entity.id
_entity.type
_entity.pdbx_description
1 polymer ?
#
loop_
_entity_poly.entity_id
_entity_poly.type
_entity_poly.pdbx_seq_one_letter_code
_entity_poly.pdbx_strand_id
1 'polypeptide(L)'
;MAGVSSCMKYSMFIFNFLFWVCGCIILGVSIWIRVSKDAQEVSAFGSTRDTNLFAGVDVLIAVGSIIMVLGFLGCCGAIKESQCMLLLFFIGLLLILILQVVGGILGAVYRSQIETSLNKTLQEDVLKLQSSVEEDKVFQKQFQEFERENHCCGLLDGRTDWGSNFNTLKVCECELKDPPAGACTYVQGRYVYERPCGEVIIKYLKDHLLVIMGIAFGLAVIEV
;
A
#
# COMPACT_ATOMS: atom_id res chain seq x y z
N MET A 1 41.07 4.13 23.11
CA MET A 1 40.26 3.48 22.06
C MET A 1 39.02 2.73 22.58
N ALA A 2 38.64 2.86 23.87
CA ALA A 2 37.46 2.16 24.43
C ALA A 2 36.10 2.86 24.18
N GLY A 3 36.08 4.14 23.78
CA GLY A 3 34.82 4.88 23.58
C GLY A 3 34.09 4.59 22.26
N VAL A 4 34.82 4.18 21.21
CA VAL A 4 34.25 3.92 19.88
C VAL A 4 33.36 2.67 19.88
N SER A 5 33.77 1.63 20.61
CA SER A 5 32.99 0.38 20.69
C SER A 5 31.69 0.55 21.48
N SER A 6 31.65 1.41 22.50
CA SER A 6 30.43 1.71 23.24
C SER A 6 29.44 2.52 22.40
N CYS A 7 29.90 3.55 21.67
CA CYS A 7 29.03 4.36 20.80
C CYS A 7 28.37 3.50 19.71
N MET A 8 29.12 2.62 19.05
CA MET A 8 28.59 1.71 18.02
C MET A 8 27.56 0.73 18.60
N LYS A 9 27.79 0.18 19.80
CA LYS A 9 26.83 -0.72 20.47
C LYS A 9 25.51 -0.02 20.79
N TYR A 10 25.56 1.15 21.41
CA TYR A 10 24.35 1.90 21.75
C TYR A 10 23.61 2.37 20.49
N SER A 11 24.33 2.81 19.46
CA SER A 11 23.74 3.17 18.17
C SER A 11 23.00 1.98 17.56
N MET A 12 23.65 0.81 17.48
CA MET A 12 23.05 -0.41 16.94
C MET A 12 21.81 -0.83 17.74
N PHE A 13 21.87 -0.75 19.08
CA PHE A 13 20.72 -1.05 19.93
C PHE A 13 19.55 -0.09 19.66
N ILE A 14 19.80 1.22 19.62
CA ILE A 14 18.74 2.23 19.39
C ILE A 14 18.09 2.02 18.02
N PHE A 15 18.87 1.85 16.95
CA PHE A 15 18.30 1.63 15.62
C PHE A 15 17.47 0.34 15.55
N ASN A 16 17.99 -0.78 16.06
CA ASN A 16 17.25 -2.04 16.08
C ASN A 16 15.99 -1.96 16.96
N PHE A 17 16.03 -1.18 18.04
CA PHE A 17 14.88 -0.97 18.91
C PHE A 17 13.79 -0.14 18.22
N LEU A 18 14.18 0.90 17.47
CA LEU A 18 13.24 1.66 16.65
C LEU A 18 12.59 0.79 15.58
N PHE A 19 13.37 -0.05 14.88
CA PHE A 19 12.82 -1.00 13.91
C PHE A 19 11.88 -2.01 14.56
N TRP A 20 12.22 -2.50 15.75
CA TRP A 20 11.35 -3.40 16.52
C TRP A 20 10.00 -2.74 16.86
N VAL A 21 10.02 -1.50 17.36
CA VAL A 21 8.79 -0.74 17.66
C VAL A 21 7.97 -0.50 16.39
N CYS A 22 8.59 -0.10 15.28
CA CYS A 22 7.92 0.04 13.99
C CYS A 22 7.29 -1.28 13.53
N GLY A 23 8.01 -2.41 13.67
CA GLY A 23 7.50 -3.74 13.36
C GLY A 23 6.26 -4.10 14.20
N CYS A 24 6.29 -3.80 15.51
CA CYS A 24 5.13 -4.00 16.39
C CYS A 24 3.93 -3.14 15.99
N ILE A 25 4.14 -1.87 15.63
CA ILE A 25 3.08 -0.97 15.18
C ILE A 25 2.48 -1.49 13.87
N ILE A 26 3.31 -1.81 12.87
CA ILE A 26 2.85 -2.32 11.57
C ILE A 26 2.07 -3.63 11.76
N LEU A 27 2.60 -4.56 12.55
CA LEU A 27 1.95 -5.84 12.82
C LEU A 27 0.62 -5.64 13.57
N GLY A 28 0.60 -4.77 14.59
CA GLY A 28 -0.60 -4.44 15.35
C GLY A 28 -1.70 -3.82 14.49
N VAL A 29 -1.34 -2.84 13.65
CA VAL A 29 -2.28 -2.21 12.70
C VAL A 29 -2.77 -3.22 11.67
N SER A 30 -1.88 -4.08 11.14
CA SER A 30 -2.27 -5.07 10.12
C SER A 30 -3.20 -6.14 10.69
N ILE A 31 -2.97 -6.60 11.92
CA ILE A 31 -3.87 -7.53 12.63
C ILE A 31 -5.18 -6.84 12.99
N TRP A 32 -5.14 -5.57 13.41
CA TRP A 32 -6.35 -4.79 13.68
C TRP A 32 -7.23 -4.69 12.43
N ILE A 33 -6.63 -4.38 11.27
CA ILE A 33 -7.33 -4.36 9.98
C ILE A 33 -7.91 -5.74 9.64
N ARG A 34 -7.15 -6.81 9.91
CA ARG A 34 -7.58 -8.21 9.64
C ARG A 34 -8.75 -8.68 10.52
N VAL A 35 -8.87 -8.20 11.76
CA VAL A 35 -9.74 -8.78 12.80
C VAL A 35 -10.94 -7.90 13.17
N SER A 36 -10.79 -6.58 13.19
CA SER A 36 -11.86 -5.67 13.66
C SER A 36 -13.02 -5.69 12.70
N LYS A 37 -14.26 -5.88 13.18
CA LYS A 37 -15.46 -5.92 12.31
C LYS A 37 -15.72 -4.63 11.55
N ASP A 38 -15.45 -3.46 12.13
CA ASP A 38 -15.49 -2.17 11.41
C ASP A 38 -14.37 -2.07 10.36
N ALA A 39 -13.19 -2.61 10.65
CA ALA A 39 -12.10 -2.69 9.68
C ALA A 39 -12.28 -3.84 8.69
N GLN A 40 -13.12 -4.82 9.01
CA GLN A 40 -13.67 -5.88 8.20
C GLN A 40 -14.95 -5.41 7.52
N GLU A 41 -15.43 -4.19 7.69
CA GLU A 41 -16.36 -3.54 6.76
C GLU A 41 -15.54 -2.68 5.79
N VAL A 42 -14.44 -2.08 6.27
CA VAL A 42 -13.37 -1.49 5.43
C VAL A 42 -12.54 -2.56 4.68
N SER A 43 -12.55 -3.83 5.11
CA SER A 43 -11.82 -4.97 4.50
C SER A 43 -12.69 -6.19 4.15
N ALA A 44 -13.97 -6.27 4.56
CA ALA A 44 -15.03 -6.98 3.80
C ALA A 44 -15.61 -6.09 2.69
N PHE A 45 -14.78 -5.17 2.23
CA PHE A 45 -14.48 -4.81 0.84
C PHE A 45 -14.24 -6.02 -0.12
N GLY A 46 -14.69 -7.22 0.25
CA GLY A 46 -14.30 -8.51 -0.31
C GLY A 46 -14.92 -9.65 0.48
N SER A 47 -16.26 -9.74 0.47
CA SER A 47 -16.99 -10.96 0.87
C SER A 47 -17.61 -11.69 -0.33
N THR A 48 -17.10 -11.42 -1.52
CA THR A 48 -16.59 -12.52 -2.37
C THR A 48 -15.13 -12.74 -2.01
N ARG A 49 -14.62 -13.98 -2.16
CA ARG A 49 -13.27 -14.42 -1.79
C ARG A 49 -12.19 -13.71 -2.63
N ASP A 50 -12.09 -12.39 -2.51
CA ASP A 50 -11.19 -11.54 -3.27
C ASP A 50 -9.84 -11.59 -2.58
N THR A 51 -9.05 -12.52 -3.09
CA THR A 51 -7.71 -12.87 -2.63
C THR A 51 -6.73 -11.69 -2.61
N ASN A 52 -7.03 -10.56 -3.27
CA ASN A 52 -6.04 -9.53 -3.60
C ASN A 52 -5.86 -8.45 -2.53
N LEU A 53 -6.93 -7.97 -1.87
CA LEU A 53 -6.79 -7.00 -0.76
C LEU A 53 -6.36 -7.66 0.55
N PHE A 54 -6.93 -8.84 0.84
CA PHE A 54 -6.40 -9.68 1.91
C PHE A 54 -4.95 -10.07 1.63
N ALA A 55 -4.53 -10.29 0.38
CA ALA A 55 -3.11 -10.49 0.08
C ALA A 55 -2.25 -9.29 0.48
N GLY A 56 -2.70 -8.05 0.26
CA GLY A 56 -1.97 -6.86 0.70
C GLY A 56 -1.79 -6.78 2.22
N VAL A 57 -2.86 -7.00 2.98
CA VAL A 57 -2.81 -7.04 4.45
C VAL A 57 -1.99 -8.23 4.96
N ASP A 58 -2.07 -9.39 4.30
CA ASP A 58 -1.28 -10.58 4.64
C ASP A 58 0.20 -10.37 4.41
N VAL A 59 0.57 -9.67 3.34
CA VAL A 59 1.95 -9.24 3.08
C VAL A 59 2.41 -8.26 4.17
N LEU A 60 1.57 -7.30 4.58
CA LEU A 60 1.90 -6.37 5.68
C LEU A 60 2.10 -7.10 7.02
N ILE A 61 1.29 -8.11 7.33
CA ILE A 61 1.47 -8.99 8.50
C ILE A 61 2.81 -9.72 8.40
N ALA A 62 3.12 -10.32 7.25
CA ALA A 62 4.37 -11.04 7.03
C ALA A 62 5.59 -10.11 7.21
N VAL A 63 5.60 -8.96 6.54
CA VAL A 63 6.67 -7.95 6.64
C VAL A 63 6.81 -7.43 8.07
N GLY A 64 5.71 -7.05 8.73
CA GLY A 64 5.71 -6.58 10.11
C GLY A 64 6.27 -7.62 11.09
N SER A 65 5.93 -8.90 10.89
CA SER A 65 6.44 -10.00 11.71
C SER A 65 7.95 -10.20 11.54
N ILE A 66 8.46 -10.12 10.31
CA ILE A 66 9.89 -10.26 9.99
C ILE A 66 10.68 -9.10 10.63
N ILE A 67 10.21 -7.86 10.45
CA ILE A 67 10.83 -6.67 11.03
C ILE A 67 10.87 -6.77 12.57
N MET A 68 9.78 -7.22 13.19
CA MET A 68 9.72 -7.41 14.64
C MET A 68 10.72 -8.48 15.11
N VAL A 69 10.79 -9.64 14.45
CA VAL A 69 11.72 -10.71 14.86
C VAL A 69 13.18 -10.28 14.68
N LEU A 70 13.52 -9.68 13.55
CA LEU A 70 14.90 -9.22 13.30
C LEU A 70 15.29 -8.07 14.23
N GLY A 71 14.40 -7.11 14.47
CA GLY A 71 14.64 -6.03 15.44
C GLY A 71 14.87 -6.56 16.86
N PHE A 72 14.10 -7.58 17.28
CA PHE A 72 14.30 -8.23 18.58
C PHE A 72 15.65 -8.95 18.67
N LEU A 73 16.02 -9.74 17.65
CA LEU A 73 17.30 -10.43 17.58
C LEU A 73 18.49 -9.45 17.58
N GLY A 74 18.37 -8.33 16.85
CA GLY A 74 19.37 -7.26 16.84
C GLY A 74 19.52 -6.61 18.21
N CYS A 75 18.41 -6.27 18.87
CA CYS A 75 18.42 -5.68 20.22
C CYS A 75 19.03 -6.62 21.27
N CYS A 76 18.54 -7.86 21.34
CA CYS A 76 19.02 -8.85 22.31
C CYS A 76 20.45 -9.29 22.02
N GLY A 77 20.84 -9.44 20.75
CA GLY A 77 22.20 -9.76 20.35
C GLY A 77 23.19 -8.68 20.77
N ALA A 78 22.83 -7.40 20.61
CA ALA A 78 23.66 -6.27 21.02
C ALA A 78 23.82 -6.16 22.54
N ILE A 79 22.75 -6.35 23.32
CA ILE A 79 22.80 -6.26 24.80
C ILE A 79 23.51 -7.47 25.40
N LYS A 80 23.16 -8.69 24.97
CA LYS A 80 23.68 -9.93 25.57
C LYS A 80 25.05 -10.33 25.04
N GLU A 81 25.61 -9.56 24.11
CA GLU A 81 26.85 -9.88 23.38
C GLU A 81 26.85 -11.32 22.82
N SER A 82 25.67 -11.83 22.48
CA SER A 82 25.51 -13.21 22.03
C SER A 82 25.84 -13.30 20.55
N GLN A 83 26.99 -13.88 20.24
CA GLN A 83 27.45 -14.09 18.87
C GLN A 83 26.43 -14.90 18.04
N CYS A 84 25.73 -15.87 18.65
CA CYS A 84 24.72 -16.66 17.97
C CYS A 84 23.50 -15.81 17.53
N MET A 85 23.00 -14.92 18.40
CA MET A 85 21.86 -14.05 18.06
C MET A 85 22.24 -13.01 17.00
N LEU A 86 23.44 -12.44 17.09
CA LEU A 86 23.97 -11.51 16.09
C LEU A 86 24.17 -12.21 14.73
N LEU A 87 24.62 -13.46 14.74
CA LEU A 87 24.78 -14.26 13.53
C LEU A 87 23.44 -14.59 12.88
N LEU A 88 22.41 -14.94 13.66
CA LEU A 88 21.05 -15.14 13.15
C LEU A 88 20.46 -13.85 12.56
N PHE A 89 20.68 -12.71 13.22
CA PHE A 89 20.29 -11.41 12.69
C PHE A 89 20.94 -11.13 11.32
N PHE A 90 22.26 -11.35 11.21
CA PHE A 90 22.99 -11.14 9.96
C PHE A 90 22.54 -12.09 8.84
N ILE A 91 22.32 -13.37 9.16
CA ILE A 91 21.76 -14.33 8.19
C ILE A 91 20.36 -13.89 7.72
N GLY A 92 19.53 -13.39 8.64
CA GLY A 92 18.21 -12.86 8.31
C GLY A 92 18.26 -11.68 7.34
N LEU A 93 19.13 -10.70 7.60
CA LEU A 93 19.35 -9.56 6.70
C LEU A 93 19.83 -10.01 5.31
N LEU A 94 20.79 -10.95 5.26
CA LEU A 94 21.28 -11.49 3.97
C LEU A 94 20.17 -12.17 3.17
N LEU A 95 19.29 -12.93 3.83
CA LEU A 95 18.15 -13.57 3.15
C LEU A 95 17.17 -12.53 2.61
N ILE A 96 16.89 -11.45 3.35
CA ILE A 96 16.05 -10.35 2.88
C ILE A 96 16.68 -9.67 1.66
N LEU A 97 17.98 -9.38 1.70
CA LEU A 97 18.68 -8.77 0.58
C LEU A 97 18.57 -9.63 -0.69
N ILE A 98 18.74 -10.95 -0.57
CA ILE A 98 18.55 -11.88 -1.70
C ILE A 98 17.11 -11.81 -2.22
N LEU A 99 16.11 -11.81 -1.33
CA LEU A 99 14.70 -11.71 -1.72
C LEU A 99 14.37 -10.37 -2.39
N GLN A 100 14.96 -9.26 -1.94
CA GLN A 100 14.79 -7.94 -2.57
C GLN A 100 15.39 -7.91 -3.98
N VAL A 101 16.59 -8.46 -4.16
CA VAL A 101 17.25 -8.54 -5.47
C VAL A 101 16.44 -9.42 -6.42
N VAL A 102 16.02 -10.61 -5.97
CA VAL A 102 15.19 -11.53 -6.76
C VAL A 102 13.84 -10.87 -7.09
N GLY A 103 13.17 -10.25 -6.12
CA GLY A 103 11.92 -9.53 -6.32
C GLY A 103 12.06 -8.38 -7.31
N GLY A 104 13.16 -7.62 -7.25
CA GLY A 104 13.46 -6.55 -8.20
C GLY A 104 13.68 -7.07 -9.63
N ILE A 105 14.42 -8.17 -9.79
CA ILE A 105 14.65 -8.82 -11.09
C ILE A 105 13.34 -9.38 -11.65
N LEU A 106 12.58 -10.14 -10.85
CA LEU A 106 11.29 -10.70 -11.26
C LEU A 106 10.31 -9.58 -11.62
N GLY A 107 10.24 -8.52 -10.83
CA GLY A 107 9.42 -7.34 -11.11
C GLY A 107 9.81 -6.65 -12.41
N ALA A 108 11.10 -6.64 -12.77
CA ALA A 108 11.58 -6.09 -14.03
C ALA A 108 11.31 -6.99 -15.24
N VAL A 109 11.44 -8.31 -15.09
CA VAL A 109 11.24 -9.30 -16.17
C VAL A 109 9.75 -9.51 -16.46
N TYR A 110 8.92 -9.59 -15.42
CA TYR A 110 7.49 -9.90 -15.53
C TYR A 110 6.60 -8.65 -15.61
N ARG A 111 7.14 -7.49 -15.99
CA ARG A 111 6.38 -6.23 -16.09
C ARG A 111 5.07 -6.37 -16.86
N SER A 112 5.10 -6.99 -18.03
CA SER A 112 3.89 -7.16 -18.86
C SER A 112 2.82 -8.05 -18.21
N GLN A 113 3.24 -9.07 -17.45
CA GLN A 113 2.31 -9.92 -16.70
C GLN A 113 1.74 -9.17 -15.50
N ILE A 114 2.57 -8.38 -14.80
CA ILE A 114 2.14 -7.52 -13.70
C ILE A 114 1.11 -6.50 -14.22
N GLU A 115 1.38 -5.82 -15.34
CA GLU A 115 0.43 -4.89 -15.98
C GLU A 115 -0.88 -5.58 -16.36
N THR A 116 -0.83 -6.80 -16.89
CA THR A 116 -2.04 -7.55 -17.24
C THR A 116 -2.86 -7.94 -16.01
N SER A 117 -2.20 -8.41 -14.95
CA SER A 117 -2.86 -8.74 -13.69
C SER A 117 -3.44 -7.49 -13.01
N LEU A 118 -2.71 -6.38 -13.01
CA LEU A 118 -3.19 -5.10 -12.52
C LEU A 118 -4.44 -4.65 -13.28
N ASN A 119 -4.45 -4.73 -14.62
CA ASN A 119 -5.62 -4.38 -15.41
C ASN A 119 -6.84 -5.24 -15.08
N LYS A 120 -6.65 -6.54 -14.82
CA LYS A 120 -7.74 -7.42 -14.37
C LYS A 120 -8.27 -7.00 -13.01
N THR A 121 -7.39 -6.71 -12.06
CA THR A 121 -7.79 -6.21 -10.73
C THR A 121 -8.54 -4.88 -10.84
N LEU A 122 -8.06 -3.95 -11.70
CA LEU A 122 -8.78 -2.69 -11.95
C LEU A 122 -10.17 -2.94 -12.55
N GLN A 123 -10.32 -3.92 -13.45
CA GLN A 123 -11.64 -4.30 -13.97
C GLN A 123 -12.56 -4.89 -12.89
N GLU A 124 -12.02 -5.73 -12.00
CA GLU A 124 -12.76 -6.25 -10.84
C GLU A 124 -13.22 -5.11 -9.91
N ASP A 125 -12.35 -4.12 -9.67
CA ASP A 125 -12.69 -2.95 -8.88
C ASP A 125 -13.79 -2.09 -9.55
N VAL A 126 -13.78 -1.95 -10.88
CA VAL A 126 -14.89 -1.31 -11.61
C VAL A 126 -16.20 -2.05 -11.41
N LEU A 127 -16.21 -3.39 -11.42
CA LEU A 127 -17.43 -4.17 -11.16
C LEU A 127 -18.01 -3.89 -9.77
N LYS A 128 -17.15 -3.63 -8.77
CA LYS A 128 -17.60 -3.24 -7.42
C LYS A 128 -18.24 -1.85 -7.40
N LEU A 129 -17.82 -0.91 -8.24
CA LEU A 129 -18.47 0.40 -8.38
C LEU A 129 -19.91 0.28 -8.92
N GLN A 130 -20.17 -0.70 -9.79
CA GLN A 130 -21.49 -0.98 -10.37
C GLN A 130 -22.36 -1.87 -9.49
N SER A 131 -21.77 -2.56 -8.53
CA SER A 131 -22.45 -3.53 -7.68
C SER A 131 -23.48 -2.87 -6.76
N SER A 132 -24.56 -3.59 -6.50
CA SER A 132 -25.60 -3.21 -5.55
C SER A 132 -25.52 -3.96 -4.22
N VAL A 133 -24.45 -4.75 -4.02
CA VAL A 133 -24.22 -5.52 -2.79
C VAL A 133 -23.87 -4.55 -1.66
N GLU A 134 -24.41 -4.80 -0.45
CA GLU A 134 -24.20 -3.91 0.72
C GLU A 134 -22.71 -3.77 1.07
N GLU A 135 -21.95 -4.85 0.84
CA GLU A 135 -20.51 -4.94 1.07
C GLU A 135 -19.72 -3.96 0.18
N ASP A 136 -20.13 -3.78 -1.07
CA ASP A 136 -19.45 -2.90 -2.02
C ASP A 136 -19.72 -1.41 -1.74
N LYS A 137 -20.75 -1.09 -0.94
CA LYS A 137 -21.06 0.31 -0.60
C LYS A 137 -19.97 0.98 0.24
N VAL A 138 -19.22 0.23 1.03
CA VAL A 138 -18.10 0.78 1.81
C VAL A 138 -16.99 1.23 0.86
N PHE A 139 -16.62 0.37 -0.09
CA PHE A 139 -15.68 0.73 -1.15
C PHE A 139 -16.16 1.97 -1.92
N GLN A 140 -17.41 1.96 -2.36
CA GLN A 140 -17.99 3.08 -3.11
C GLN A 140 -17.88 4.40 -2.33
N LYS A 141 -18.11 4.40 -1.01
CA LYS A 141 -17.96 5.62 -0.18
C LYS A 141 -16.51 6.09 -0.08
N GLN A 142 -15.56 5.20 0.17
CA GLN A 142 -14.14 5.56 0.24
C GLN A 142 -13.62 6.03 -1.11
N PHE A 143 -14.07 5.36 -2.18
CA PHE A 143 -13.70 5.75 -3.54
C PHE A 143 -14.30 7.10 -3.92
N GLN A 144 -15.53 7.42 -3.51
CA GLN A 144 -16.12 8.75 -3.69
C GLN A 144 -15.32 9.85 -2.96
N GLU A 145 -14.81 9.56 -1.76
CA GLU A 145 -13.94 10.50 -1.04
C GLU A 145 -12.62 10.71 -1.79
N PHE A 146 -12.01 9.63 -2.29
CA PHE A 146 -10.83 9.69 -3.14
C PHE A 146 -11.08 10.49 -4.43
N GLU A 147 -12.21 10.27 -5.11
CA GLU A 147 -12.65 11.01 -6.31
C GLU A 147 -12.73 12.52 -6.03
N ARG A 148 -13.32 12.89 -4.89
CA ARG A 148 -13.47 14.29 -4.47
C ARG A 148 -12.12 14.92 -4.14
N GLU A 149 -11.27 14.23 -3.38
CA GLU A 149 -9.93 14.73 -3.01
C GLU A 149 -9.04 14.91 -4.24
N ASN A 150 -9.14 14.01 -5.21
CA ASN A 150 -8.25 13.95 -6.37
C ASN A 150 -8.87 14.53 -7.65
N HIS A 151 -10.08 15.07 -7.58
CA HIS A 151 -10.78 15.75 -8.68
C HIS A 151 -10.88 14.87 -9.95
N CYS A 152 -11.28 13.62 -9.76
CA CYS A 152 -11.43 12.62 -10.81
C CYS A 152 -12.74 11.84 -10.64
N CYS A 153 -13.15 11.09 -11.66
CA CYS A 153 -14.38 10.30 -11.64
C CYS A 153 -14.13 8.95 -12.30
N GLY A 154 -14.60 7.87 -11.70
CA GLY A 154 -14.41 6.51 -12.20
C GLY A 154 -12.96 6.06 -12.20
N LEU A 155 -12.72 4.77 -12.45
CA LEU A 155 -11.38 4.18 -12.40
C LEU A 155 -10.72 4.12 -13.78
N LEU A 156 -11.40 3.58 -14.78
CA LEU A 156 -10.92 3.35 -16.14
C LEU A 156 -11.63 4.25 -17.16
N ASP A 157 -12.95 4.10 -17.32
CA ASP A 157 -13.73 4.77 -18.36
C ASP A 157 -14.53 5.97 -17.81
N GLY A 158 -14.16 6.46 -16.64
CA GLY A 158 -14.76 7.66 -16.07
C GLY A 158 -16.14 7.37 -15.47
N ARG A 159 -17.09 8.29 -15.69
CA ARG A 159 -18.45 8.16 -15.12
C ARG A 159 -19.20 6.87 -15.48
N THR A 160 -18.84 6.21 -16.59
CA THR A 160 -19.49 4.96 -17.02
C THR A 160 -19.16 3.79 -16.10
N ASP A 161 -18.05 3.85 -15.39
CA ASP A 161 -17.64 2.82 -14.43
C ASP A 161 -18.63 2.69 -13.29
N TRP A 162 -19.38 3.74 -12.97
CA TRP A 162 -20.42 3.71 -11.93
C TRP A 162 -21.74 3.08 -12.38
N GLY A 163 -21.93 2.85 -13.69
CA GLY A 163 -23.14 2.21 -14.22
C GLY A 163 -24.45 2.85 -13.71
N SER A 164 -25.36 2.03 -13.17
CA SER A 164 -26.62 2.48 -12.57
C SER A 164 -26.43 3.29 -11.27
N ASN A 165 -25.33 3.06 -10.56
CA ASN A 165 -25.04 3.73 -9.29
C ASN A 165 -24.68 5.20 -9.44
N PHE A 166 -24.29 5.62 -10.65
CA PHE A 166 -23.93 7.00 -10.96
C PHE A 166 -25.03 8.00 -10.54
N ASN A 167 -26.28 7.66 -10.82
CA ASN A 167 -27.43 8.53 -10.55
C ASN A 167 -28.02 8.36 -9.16
N THR A 168 -28.00 7.14 -8.62
CA THR A 168 -28.57 6.86 -7.29
C THR A 168 -27.72 7.47 -6.18
N LEU A 169 -26.39 7.42 -6.33
CA LEU A 169 -25.44 7.89 -5.33
C LEU A 169 -24.95 9.32 -5.58
N LYS A 170 -25.27 9.92 -6.73
CA LYS A 170 -24.80 11.27 -7.14
C LYS A 170 -23.27 11.42 -7.00
N VAL A 171 -22.52 10.46 -7.53
CA VAL A 171 -21.04 10.42 -7.48
C VAL A 171 -20.37 11.38 -8.45
N CYS A 172 -19.05 11.60 -8.32
CA CYS A 172 -18.23 12.42 -9.23
C CYS A 172 -18.58 13.91 -9.33
N GLU A 173 -19.20 14.51 -8.32
CA GLU A 173 -19.59 15.92 -8.38
C GLU A 173 -18.38 16.85 -8.43
N CYS A 174 -18.38 17.76 -9.41
CA CYS A 174 -17.31 18.73 -9.59
C CYS A 174 -17.60 20.01 -8.82
N GLU A 175 -16.78 20.27 -7.79
CA GLU A 175 -16.91 21.43 -6.89
C GLU A 175 -16.06 22.64 -7.33
N LEU A 176 -15.48 22.60 -8.54
CA LEU A 176 -14.63 23.67 -9.06
C LEU A 176 -15.46 24.90 -9.44
N LYS A 177 -15.16 26.05 -8.81
CA LYS A 177 -15.80 27.34 -9.10
C LYS A 177 -15.46 27.89 -10.50
N ASP A 178 -14.27 27.58 -11.02
CA ASP A 178 -13.78 27.94 -12.35
C ASP A 178 -12.97 26.78 -12.94
N PRO A 179 -13.62 25.73 -13.47
CA PRO A 179 -12.93 24.57 -13.98
C PRO A 179 -12.11 24.93 -15.23
N PRO A 180 -10.82 24.54 -15.33
CA PRO A 180 -10.10 24.62 -16.59
C PRO A 180 -10.80 23.79 -17.67
N ALA A 181 -10.62 24.18 -18.93
CA ALA A 181 -11.25 23.49 -20.06
C ALA A 181 -10.93 21.98 -20.04
N GLY A 182 -11.97 21.14 -20.02
CA GLY A 182 -11.85 19.68 -19.96
C GLY A 182 -11.69 19.07 -18.56
N ALA A 183 -11.82 19.84 -17.48
CA ALA A 183 -11.82 19.30 -16.12
C ALA A 183 -13.19 18.73 -15.72
N CYS A 184 -14.27 19.42 -16.11
CA CYS A 184 -15.63 19.06 -15.73
C CYS A 184 -16.59 19.17 -16.92
N THR A 185 -17.54 18.25 -16.96
CA THR A 185 -18.57 18.16 -18.00
C THR A 185 -19.97 18.24 -17.38
N TYR A 186 -20.91 18.87 -18.09
CA TYR A 186 -22.29 19.02 -17.60
C TYR A 186 -23.14 17.84 -18.04
N VAL A 187 -23.59 17.04 -17.08
CA VAL A 187 -24.33 15.80 -17.31
C VAL A 187 -25.54 15.75 -16.38
N GLN A 188 -26.73 15.55 -16.96
CA GLN A 188 -27.98 15.32 -16.21
C GLN A 188 -28.25 16.36 -15.10
N GLY A 189 -27.97 17.64 -15.36
CA GLY A 189 -28.27 18.73 -14.45
C GLY A 189 -27.14 19.18 -13.52
N ARG A 190 -25.98 18.50 -13.53
CA ARG A 190 -24.84 18.77 -12.64
C ARG A 190 -23.49 18.71 -13.36
N TYR A 191 -22.47 19.36 -12.79
CA TYR A 191 -21.09 19.25 -13.26
C TYR A 191 -20.42 18.03 -12.65
N VAL A 192 -19.74 17.23 -13.47
CA VAL A 192 -19.00 16.04 -13.03
C VAL A 192 -17.58 16.05 -13.57
N TYR A 193 -16.64 15.47 -12.83
CA TYR A 193 -15.26 15.34 -13.30
C TYR A 193 -15.20 14.46 -14.55
N GLU A 194 -14.45 14.92 -15.55
CA GLU A 194 -14.28 14.19 -16.82
C GLU A 194 -13.11 13.21 -16.77
N ARG A 195 -12.11 13.51 -15.95
CA ARG A 195 -10.86 12.75 -15.87
C ARG A 195 -11.03 11.42 -15.10
N PRO A 196 -10.59 10.28 -15.64
CA PRO A 196 -10.58 9.01 -14.91
C PRO A 196 -9.52 9.02 -13.81
N CYS A 197 -9.87 8.45 -12.64
CA CYS A 197 -8.95 8.36 -11.50
C CYS A 197 -7.75 7.43 -11.78
N GLY A 198 -7.88 6.44 -12.66
CA GLY A 198 -6.77 5.58 -13.06
C GLY A 198 -5.61 6.38 -13.66
N GLU A 199 -5.89 7.42 -14.44
CA GLU A 199 -4.85 8.33 -14.93
C GLU A 199 -4.16 9.10 -13.80
N VAL A 200 -4.93 9.57 -12.81
CA VAL A 200 -4.40 10.28 -11.65
C VAL A 200 -3.48 9.35 -10.85
N ILE A 201 -3.90 8.11 -10.60
CA ILE A 201 -3.11 7.10 -9.90
C ILE A 201 -1.83 6.77 -10.68
N ILE A 202 -1.92 6.54 -11.99
CA ILE A 202 -0.74 6.25 -12.83
C ILE A 202 0.22 7.43 -12.84
N LYS A 203 -0.29 8.65 -12.92
CA LYS A 203 0.52 9.87 -12.88
C LYS A 203 1.23 9.99 -11.52
N TYR A 204 0.50 9.81 -10.42
CA TYR A 204 1.07 9.82 -9.08
C TYR A 204 2.18 8.76 -8.92
N LEU A 205 1.93 7.53 -9.38
CA LEU A 205 2.92 6.46 -9.36
C LEU A 205 4.17 6.80 -10.17
N LYS A 206 4.01 7.37 -11.37
CA LYS A 206 5.15 7.78 -12.21
C LYS A 206 5.96 8.91 -11.58
N ASP A 207 5.29 9.90 -11.01
CA ASP A 207 5.93 11.05 -10.36
C ASP A 207 6.70 10.63 -9.10
N HIS A 208 6.18 9.64 -8.35
CA HIS A 208 6.82 9.10 -7.16
C HIS A 208 7.70 7.86 -7.39
N LEU A 209 7.81 7.38 -8.63
CA LEU A 209 8.60 6.19 -8.98
C LEU A 209 10.08 6.33 -8.55
N LEU A 210 10.66 7.51 -8.76
CA LEU A 210 12.03 7.82 -8.34
C LEU A 210 12.18 7.75 -6.81
N VAL A 211 11.19 8.23 -6.06
CA VAL A 211 11.20 8.17 -4.59
C VAL A 211 11.11 6.72 -4.12
N ILE A 212 10.23 5.92 -4.71
CA ILE A 212 10.09 4.49 -4.39
C ILE A 212 11.39 3.74 -4.66
N MET A 213 12.02 3.97 -5.82
CA MET A 213 13.35 3.41 -6.12
C MET A 213 14.38 3.87 -5.09
N GLY A 214 14.39 5.16 -4.73
CA GLY A 214 15.28 5.71 -3.71
C GLY A 214 15.12 5.04 -2.35
N ILE A 215 13.88 4.78 -1.90
CA ILE A 215 13.60 4.05 -0.65
C ILE A 215 14.14 2.62 -0.74
N ALA A 216 13.91 1.91 -1.86
CA ALA A 216 14.40 0.55 -2.05
C ALA A 216 15.94 0.47 -2.00
N PHE A 217 16.63 1.39 -2.69
CA PHE A 217 18.09 1.48 -2.62
C PHE A 217 18.59 1.85 -1.21
N GLY A 218 17.90 2.78 -0.54
CA GLY A 218 18.22 3.16 0.83
C GLY A 218 18.12 1.99 1.80
N LEU A 219 17.05 1.20 1.70
CA LEU A 219 16.88 -0.02 2.52
C LEU A 219 17.99 -1.02 2.25
N ALA A 220 18.33 -1.29 0.99
CA ALA A 220 19.42 -2.20 0.64
C ALA A 220 20.78 -1.74 1.19
N VAL A 221 21.05 -0.43 1.25
CA VAL A 221 22.26 0.12 1.86
C VAL A 221 22.25 0.00 3.38
N ILE A 222 21.09 0.13 4.03
CA ILE A 222 20.96 -0.04 5.49
C ILE A 222 21.15 -1.51 5.90
N GLU A 223 20.77 -2.46 5.03
CA GLU A 223 20.90 -3.90 5.27
C GLU A 223 22.33 -4.44 5.14
N VAL A 224 23.21 -3.73 4.42
CA VAL A 224 24.62 -4.10 4.14
C VAL A 224 25.58 -3.47 5.14
#